data_AF-A0A8J2V6Z3-F1
#
_entry.id   AF-A0A8J2V6Z3-F1
#
_cell.length_a   1.000
_cell.length_b   1.000
_cell.length_c   1.000
_cell.angle_alpha   90.00
_cell.angle_beta   90.00
_cell.angle_gamma   90.00
#
_symmetry.space_group_name_H-M   'P 1'
#
loop_
_entity.id
_entity.type
_entity.pdbx_description
1 polymer ?
#
loop_
_entity_poly.entity_id
_entity_poly.type
_entity_poly.pdbx_seq_one_letter_code
_entity_poly.pdbx_strand_id
1 'polypeptide(L)'
;MILGHAATTLVAKRIVPEMPWWLIFVSAFLIDIAMFTFVALGIETMTPTGGEGPTLANTIIDMTFSHDLVPQIGWTLLAGVLALAVTQRPVFALVAIVLSLGHWLGDLVAGYGHFVFGPDSHPLGTDWYHVNLPAALAFEAVLGVVCVFIFTRRRDLPRAVQAGLFGVFGLVPFIFLAI
;
A
#
# COMPACT_ATOMS: atom_id res chain seq x y z
N MET A 1 2.06 4.48 1.61
CA MET A 1 2.08 4.74 0.15
C MET A 1 0.75 4.36 -0.45
N ILE A 2 0.27 5.00 -1.52
CA ILE A 2 -1.06 4.69 -2.08
C ILE A 2 -0.96 4.06 -3.46
N LEU A 3 -0.36 4.79 -4.42
CA LEU A 3 -0.31 4.33 -5.81
C LEU A 3 0.73 3.22 -6.00
N GLY A 4 1.79 3.20 -5.19
CA GLY A 4 2.74 2.09 -5.17
C GLY A 4 2.06 0.75 -4.87
N HIS A 5 1.21 0.70 -3.83
CA HIS A 5 0.45 -0.49 -3.44
C HIS A 5 -0.53 -0.92 -4.53
N ALA A 6 -1.29 0.03 -5.07
CA ALA A 6 -2.18 -0.25 -6.19
C ALA A 6 -1.43 -0.82 -7.40
N ALA A 7 -0.20 -0.38 -7.69
CA ALA A 7 0.59 -0.89 -8.80
C ALA A 7 0.99 -2.36 -8.61
N THR A 8 1.28 -2.79 -7.38
CA THR A 8 1.64 -4.20 -7.09
C THR A 8 0.54 -5.19 -7.47
N THR A 9 -0.74 -4.75 -7.42
CA THR A 9 -1.90 -5.56 -7.84
C THR A 9 -1.81 -5.98 -9.31
N LEU A 10 -1.21 -5.14 -10.17
CA LEU A 10 -0.99 -5.47 -11.57
C LEU A 10 -0.03 -6.65 -11.70
N VAL A 11 1.05 -6.65 -10.93
CA VAL A 11 2.04 -7.74 -10.92
C VAL A 11 1.38 -9.04 -10.44
N ALA A 12 0.62 -9.00 -9.34
CA ALA A 12 -0.13 -10.16 -8.87
C ALA A 12 -1.10 -10.68 -9.94
N LYS A 13 -1.87 -9.79 -10.58
CA LYS A 13 -2.79 -10.18 -11.66
C LYS A 13 -2.07 -10.79 -12.86
N ARG A 14 -0.84 -10.36 -13.14
CA ARG A 14 -0.03 -10.96 -14.20
C ARG A 14 0.44 -12.36 -13.83
N ILE A 15 0.91 -12.56 -12.60
CA ILE A 15 1.48 -13.83 -12.13
C ILE A 15 0.38 -14.88 -11.94
N VAL A 16 -0.78 -14.48 -11.41
CA VAL A 16 -1.94 -15.35 -11.15
C VAL A 16 -3.20 -14.76 -11.80
N PRO A 17 -3.35 -14.88 -13.13
CA PRO A 17 -4.43 -14.26 -13.89
C PRO A 17 -5.84 -14.67 -13.47
N GLU A 18 -5.97 -15.85 -12.87
CA GLU A 18 -7.23 -16.41 -12.42
C GLU A 18 -7.62 -15.95 -11.00
N MET A 19 -6.73 -15.29 -10.27
CA MET A 19 -7.07 -14.65 -9.00
C MET A 19 -8.02 -13.46 -9.28
N PRO A 20 -9.20 -13.41 -8.64
CA PRO A 20 -10.17 -12.38 -8.94
C PRO A 20 -9.69 -11.03 -8.40
N TRP A 21 -10.01 -9.95 -9.12
CA TRP A 21 -9.53 -8.61 -8.80
C TRP A 21 -9.88 -8.18 -7.37
N TRP A 22 -11.10 -8.47 -6.90
CA TRP A 22 -11.50 -8.11 -5.54
C TRP A 22 -10.59 -8.74 -4.49
N LEU A 23 -10.13 -9.98 -4.69
CA LEU A 23 -9.26 -10.65 -3.72
C LEU A 23 -7.85 -10.07 -3.76
N ILE A 24 -7.35 -9.71 -4.95
CA ILE A 24 -6.06 -9.03 -5.11
C ILE A 24 -6.10 -7.67 -4.38
N PHE A 25 -7.14 -6.86 -4.60
CA PHE A 25 -7.28 -5.56 -3.96
C PHE A 25 -7.43 -5.68 -2.44
N VAL A 26 -8.30 -6.56 -1.95
CA VAL A 26 -8.45 -6.79 -0.51
C VAL A 26 -7.13 -7.26 0.09
N SER A 27 -6.37 -8.12 -0.58
CA SER A 27 -5.08 -8.58 -0.06
C SER A 27 -4.02 -7.47 -0.01
N ALA A 28 -3.99 -6.61 -1.03
CA ALA A 28 -3.03 -5.52 -1.11
C ALA A 28 -3.38 -4.33 -0.20
N PHE A 29 -4.65 -4.16 0.18
CA PHE A 29 -5.15 -3.04 0.97
C PHE A 29 -5.75 -3.49 2.32
N LEU A 30 -5.55 -4.73 2.75
CA LEU A 30 -6.15 -5.24 3.99
C LEU A 30 -5.79 -4.37 5.21
N ILE A 31 -4.54 -3.93 5.24
CA ILE A 31 -3.96 -3.16 6.33
C ILE A 31 -4.55 -1.74 6.36
N ASP A 32 -4.66 -1.08 5.20
CA ASP A 32 -5.38 0.18 5.05
C ASP A 32 -6.86 0.07 5.44
N ILE A 33 -7.54 -1.01 5.02
CA ILE A 33 -8.93 -1.25 5.41
C ILE A 33 -9.05 -1.38 6.93
N ALA A 34 -8.12 -2.09 7.58
CA ALA A 34 -8.07 -2.20 9.03
C ALA A 34 -7.84 -0.83 9.69
N MET A 35 -6.87 -0.06 9.19
CA MET A 35 -6.57 1.29 9.67
C MET A 35 -7.77 2.22 9.58
N PHE A 36 -8.40 2.36 8.41
CA PHE A 36 -9.57 3.23 8.27
C PHE A 36 -10.74 2.76 9.16
N THR A 37 -10.86 1.44 9.39
CA THR A 37 -11.84 0.90 10.34
C THR A 37 -11.50 1.30 11.77
N PHE A 38 -10.24 1.18 12.20
CA PHE A 38 -9.80 1.56 13.54
C PHE A 38 -9.88 3.07 13.79
N VAL A 39 -9.55 3.88 12.78
CA VAL A 39 -9.75 5.33 12.83
C VAL A 39 -11.24 5.66 12.97
N ALA A 40 -12.12 5.02 12.19
CA ALA A 40 -13.57 5.23 12.29
C ALA A 40 -14.15 4.80 13.65
N LEU A 41 -13.55 3.81 14.31
CA LEU A 41 -13.92 3.35 15.65
C LEU A 41 -13.26 4.16 16.78
N GLY A 42 -12.35 5.09 16.47
CA GLY A 42 -11.60 5.88 17.46
C GLY A 42 -10.50 5.09 18.19
N ILE A 43 -10.08 3.95 17.64
CA ILE A 43 -8.98 3.11 18.17
C ILE A 43 -7.63 3.65 17.70
N GLU A 44 -7.59 4.16 16.47
CA GLU A 44 -6.43 4.79 15.82
C GLU A 44 -6.78 6.23 15.45
N THR A 45 -5.78 7.07 15.14
CA THR A 45 -6.03 8.49 14.87
C THR A 45 -5.34 8.95 13.59
N MET A 46 -6.02 9.84 12.86
CA MET A 46 -5.46 10.59 11.73
C MET A 46 -5.90 12.05 11.88
N THR A 47 -5.02 12.88 12.41
CA THR A 47 -5.36 14.26 12.76
C THR A 47 -4.48 15.23 11.97
N PRO A 48 -5.07 16.11 11.14
CA PRO A 48 -4.32 17.16 10.47
C PRO A 48 -3.63 18.09 11.48
N THR A 49 -2.46 18.56 11.11
CA THR A 49 -1.72 19.60 11.80
C THR A 49 -1.96 20.93 11.09
N GLY A 50 -2.35 21.94 11.83
CA GLY A 50 -2.65 23.28 11.28
C GLY A 50 -4.05 23.42 10.68
N GLY A 51 -4.29 24.59 10.07
CA GLY A 51 -5.61 25.01 9.56
C GLY A 51 -5.87 24.72 8.08
N GLU A 52 -4.91 24.13 7.37
CA GLU A 52 -4.96 23.93 5.91
C GLU A 52 -5.73 22.67 5.49
N GLY A 53 -6.20 21.87 6.45
CA GLY A 53 -6.85 20.58 6.20
C GLY A 53 -5.86 19.42 6.08
N PRO A 54 -6.34 18.18 5.85
CA PRO A 54 -5.50 16.98 5.75
C PRO A 54 -4.67 16.96 4.46
N THR A 55 -3.37 16.82 4.60
CA THR A 55 -2.41 16.49 3.53
C THR A 55 -1.53 15.32 3.96
N LEU A 56 -0.82 14.71 3.00
CA LEU A 56 0.10 13.61 3.34
C LEU A 56 1.22 14.08 4.29
N ALA A 57 1.68 15.32 4.15
CA ALA A 57 2.80 15.85 4.93
C ALA A 57 2.40 16.42 6.30
N ASN A 58 1.12 16.72 6.52
CA ASN A 58 0.68 17.44 7.71
C ASN A 58 -0.24 16.62 8.63
N THR A 59 -0.34 15.29 8.49
CA THR A 59 -1.27 14.50 9.30
C THR A 59 -0.52 13.71 10.38
N ILE A 60 -0.79 13.98 11.66
CA ILE A 60 -0.32 13.10 12.75
C ILE A 60 -1.15 11.83 12.72
N ILE A 61 -0.47 10.69 12.70
CA ILE A 61 -1.11 9.39 12.60
C ILE A 61 -0.61 8.47 13.70
N ASP A 62 -1.55 7.89 14.44
CA ASP A 62 -1.31 6.71 15.27
C ASP A 62 -1.98 5.53 14.58
N MET A 63 -1.14 4.60 14.12
CA MET A 63 -1.53 3.39 13.39
C MET A 63 -0.98 2.12 14.07
N THR A 64 -0.94 2.14 15.41
CA THR A 64 -0.34 1.08 16.23
C THR A 64 -0.90 -0.32 15.94
N PHE A 65 -2.21 -0.47 15.74
CA PHE A 65 -2.88 -1.77 15.58
C PHE A 65 -3.00 -2.23 14.13
N SER A 66 -2.91 -1.30 13.18
CA SER A 66 -2.97 -1.60 11.75
C SER A 66 -1.57 -1.84 11.19
N HIS A 67 -0.61 -0.95 11.46
CA HIS A 67 0.63 -0.87 10.66
C HIS A 67 1.93 -1.12 11.42
N ASP A 68 1.94 -1.18 12.75
CA ASP A 68 3.18 -1.53 13.44
C ASP A 68 3.60 -2.97 13.18
N LEU A 69 4.89 -3.25 13.39
CA LEU A 69 5.49 -4.55 13.06
C LEU A 69 4.73 -5.73 13.69
N VAL A 70 4.36 -5.63 14.97
CA VAL A 70 3.73 -6.75 15.67
C VAL A 70 2.35 -7.10 15.08
N PRO A 71 1.39 -6.15 14.94
CA PRO A 71 0.10 -6.45 14.32
C PRO A 71 0.20 -6.79 12.84
N GLN A 72 1.18 -6.22 12.13
CA GLN A 72 1.42 -6.51 10.73
C GLN A 72 1.66 -8.01 10.45
N ILE A 73 2.35 -8.70 11.35
CA ILE A 73 2.53 -10.17 11.26
C ILE A 73 1.16 -10.85 11.25
N GLY A 74 0.26 -10.40 12.11
CA GLY A 74 -1.12 -10.89 12.18
C GLY A 74 -1.90 -10.61 10.90
N TRP A 75 -1.88 -9.37 10.39
CA TRP A 75 -2.60 -8.97 9.16
C TRP A 75 -2.09 -9.71 7.92
N THR A 76 -0.78 -9.88 7.80
CA THR A 76 -0.17 -10.62 6.69
C THR A 76 -0.62 -12.09 6.68
N LEU A 77 -0.60 -12.74 7.84
CA LEU A 77 -1.09 -14.12 7.97
C LEU A 77 -2.60 -14.19 7.73
N LEU A 78 -3.37 -13.23 8.24
CA LEU A 78 -4.81 -13.16 8.05
C LEU A 78 -5.18 -13.01 6.57
N ALA A 79 -4.46 -12.20 5.79
CA ALA A 79 -4.66 -12.09 4.34
C ALA A 79 -4.57 -13.45 3.66
N GLY A 80 -3.54 -14.23 3.99
CA GLY A 80 -3.37 -15.60 3.49
C GLY A 80 -4.48 -16.55 3.93
N VAL A 81 -4.82 -16.53 5.21
CA VAL A 81 -5.89 -17.38 5.79
C VAL A 81 -7.24 -17.08 5.15
N LEU A 82 -7.61 -15.81 4.99
CA LEU A 82 -8.86 -15.40 4.36
C LEU A 82 -8.90 -15.82 2.89
N ALA A 83 -7.83 -15.59 2.13
CA ALA A 83 -7.74 -16.02 0.75
C ALA A 83 -7.84 -17.54 0.61
N LEU A 84 -7.18 -18.30 1.48
CA LEU A 84 -7.28 -19.76 1.50
C LEU A 84 -8.69 -20.22 1.86
N ALA A 85 -9.29 -19.65 2.90
CA ALA A 85 -10.62 -20.04 3.37
C ALA A 85 -11.70 -19.81 2.31
N VAL A 86 -11.68 -18.65 1.64
CA VAL A 86 -12.69 -18.28 0.65
C VAL A 86 -12.51 -19.04 -0.67
N THR A 87 -11.27 -19.33 -1.07
CA THR A 87 -11.02 -19.88 -2.41
C THR A 87 -10.57 -21.34 -2.42
N GLN A 88 -10.12 -21.87 -1.29
CA GLN A 88 -9.48 -23.19 -1.15
C GLN A 88 -8.26 -23.36 -2.09
N ARG A 89 -7.60 -22.26 -2.46
CA ARG A 89 -6.42 -22.26 -3.36
C ARG A 89 -5.16 -21.77 -2.64
N PRO A 90 -4.19 -22.65 -2.34
CA PRO A 90 -2.93 -22.27 -1.67
C PRO A 90 -2.13 -21.19 -2.39
N VAL A 91 -2.16 -21.17 -3.73
CA VAL A 91 -1.49 -20.13 -4.53
C VAL A 91 -2.08 -18.75 -4.25
N PHE A 92 -3.40 -18.63 -4.07
CA PHE A 92 -4.03 -17.34 -3.77
C PHE A 92 -3.68 -16.87 -2.37
N ALA A 93 -3.58 -17.79 -1.41
CA ALA A 93 -3.12 -17.50 -0.06
C ALA A 93 -1.69 -16.95 -0.04
N LEU A 94 -0.78 -17.58 -0.79
CA LEU A 94 0.59 -17.11 -0.91
C LEU A 94 0.67 -15.73 -1.56
N VAL A 95 -0.08 -15.49 -2.64
CA VAL A 95 -0.13 -14.17 -3.29
C VAL A 95 -0.70 -13.12 -2.33
N ALA A 96 -1.72 -13.46 -1.53
CA ALA A 96 -2.29 -12.55 -0.54
C ALA A 96 -1.27 -12.16 0.54
N ILE A 97 -0.52 -13.14 1.07
CA ILE A 97 0.60 -12.91 2.01
C ILE A 97 1.64 -11.99 1.40
N VAL A 98 2.07 -12.26 0.16
CA VAL A 98 3.11 -11.47 -0.52
C VAL A 98 2.65 -10.04 -0.79
N LEU A 99 1.39 -9.84 -1.18
CA LEU A 99 0.82 -8.51 -1.38
C LEU A 99 0.74 -7.73 -0.07
N SER A 100 0.23 -8.34 0.99
CA SER A 100 0.11 -7.70 2.31
C SER A 100 1.48 -7.40 2.93
N LEU A 101 2.46 -8.28 2.78
CA LEU A 101 3.84 -8.01 3.21
C LEU A 101 4.49 -6.92 2.36
N GLY A 102 4.31 -6.98 1.03
CA GLY A 102 4.83 -5.97 0.10
C GLY A 102 4.29 -4.58 0.36
N HIS A 103 3.02 -4.49 0.78
CA HIS A 103 2.40 -3.26 1.26
C HIS A 103 3.21 -2.66 2.42
N TRP A 104 3.31 -3.38 3.53
CA TRP A 104 3.99 -2.84 4.71
C TRP A 104 5.48 -2.54 4.49
N LEU A 105 6.19 -3.41 3.76
CA LEU A 105 7.58 -3.14 3.39
C LEU A 105 7.71 -1.87 2.55
N GLY A 106 6.72 -1.59 1.71
CA GLY A 106 6.63 -0.34 1.00
C GLY A 106 6.48 0.85 1.94
N ASP A 107 5.57 0.77 2.91
CA ASP A 107 5.31 1.87 3.83
C ASP A 107 6.50 2.22 4.71
N LEU A 108 7.32 1.23 5.10
CA LEU A 108 8.60 1.50 5.75
C LEU A 108 9.53 2.41 4.91
N VAL A 109 9.41 2.42 3.59
CA VAL A 109 10.26 3.24 2.72
C VAL A 109 9.63 4.58 2.37
N ALA A 110 8.33 4.61 2.04
CA ALA A 110 7.68 5.80 1.48
C ALA A 110 6.35 6.17 2.17
N GLY A 111 6.07 5.60 3.34
CA GLY A 111 4.89 5.90 4.15
C GLY A 111 5.17 6.83 5.32
N TYR A 112 4.26 6.75 6.29
CA TYR A 112 4.41 7.35 7.61
C TYR A 112 5.38 6.55 8.48
N GLY A 113 5.83 7.15 9.57
CA GLY A 113 6.64 6.47 10.57
C GLY A 113 5.87 5.31 11.20
N HIS A 114 6.54 4.16 11.31
CA HIS A 114 6.01 2.98 11.97
C HIS A 114 6.80 2.71 13.25
N PHE A 115 6.29 1.82 14.10
CA PHE A 115 6.99 1.36 15.29
C PHE A 115 6.98 -0.16 15.40
N VAL A 116 7.71 -0.69 16.37
CA VAL A 116 7.64 -2.12 16.69
C VAL A 116 6.25 -2.46 17.24
N PHE A 117 5.78 -1.68 18.22
CA PHE A 117 4.45 -1.74 18.81
C PHE A 117 4.18 -0.50 19.68
N GLY A 118 3.57 0.52 19.11
CA GLY A 118 3.20 1.79 19.73
C GLY A 118 4.31 2.85 19.69
N PRO A 119 3.95 4.12 19.93
CA PRO A 119 4.84 5.28 19.81
C PRO A 119 6.01 5.27 20.80
N ASP A 120 5.87 4.56 21.92
CA ASP A 120 6.93 4.41 22.94
C ASP A 120 7.94 3.30 22.60
N SER A 121 7.78 2.62 21.46
CA SER A 121 8.66 1.54 21.01
C SER A 121 9.65 1.99 19.94
N HIS A 122 10.50 1.08 19.45
CA HIS A 122 11.54 1.43 18.47
C HIS A 122 10.92 1.87 17.13
N PRO A 123 11.29 3.05 16.59
CA PRO A 123 10.76 3.53 15.31
C PRO A 123 11.31 2.73 14.13
N LEU A 124 10.50 2.54 13.11
CA LEU A 124 10.81 1.79 11.89
C LEU A 124 10.42 2.61 10.67
N GLY A 125 11.22 2.44 9.61
CA GLY A 125 11.00 3.12 8.34
C GLY A 125 11.57 4.53 8.29
N THR A 126 11.26 5.23 7.21
CA THR A 126 11.86 6.52 6.86
C THR A 126 11.02 7.73 7.23
N ASP A 127 9.72 7.52 7.48
CA ASP A 127 8.71 8.58 7.70
C ASP A 127 8.69 9.64 6.57
N TRP A 128 8.99 9.23 5.32
CA TRP A 128 9.14 10.16 4.21
C TRP A 128 7.89 10.97 3.89
N TYR A 129 6.67 10.50 4.22
CA TYR A 129 5.50 11.37 4.09
C TYR A 129 5.61 12.66 4.91
N HIS A 130 6.17 12.61 6.11
CA HIS A 130 6.41 13.82 6.90
C HIS A 130 7.72 14.52 6.56
N VAL A 131 8.82 13.77 6.46
CA VAL A 131 10.16 14.37 6.43
C VAL A 131 10.68 14.67 5.02
N ASN A 132 10.16 14.00 4.00
CA ASN A 132 10.61 14.14 2.61
C ASN A 132 9.57 13.66 1.60
N LEU A 133 8.44 14.36 1.51
CA LEU A 133 7.33 13.98 0.64
C LEU A 133 7.76 13.77 -0.83
N PRO A 134 8.62 14.61 -1.45
CA PRO A 134 9.12 14.34 -2.80
C PRO A 134 9.82 12.99 -2.97
N ALA A 135 10.59 12.53 -1.97
CA ALA A 135 11.25 11.23 -2.03
C ALA A 135 10.26 10.07 -1.91
N ALA A 136 9.25 10.19 -1.02
CA ALA A 136 8.16 9.21 -0.94
C ALA A 136 7.43 9.06 -2.28
N LEU A 137 7.02 10.18 -2.88
CA LEU A 137 6.28 10.18 -4.14
C LEU A 137 7.13 9.69 -5.32
N ALA A 138 8.43 10.00 -5.33
CA ALA A 138 9.36 9.46 -6.32
C ALA A 138 9.51 7.94 -6.19
N PHE A 139 9.60 7.42 -4.96
CA PHE A 139 9.63 5.97 -4.74
C PHE A 139 8.34 5.31 -5.23
N GLU A 140 7.17 5.86 -4.90
CA GLU A 140 5.88 5.37 -5.40
C GLU A 140 5.81 5.35 -6.91
N ALA A 141 6.24 6.44 -7.57
CA ALA A 141 6.25 6.54 -9.02
C ALA A 141 7.19 5.52 -9.68
N VAL A 142 8.40 5.32 -9.12
CA VAL A 142 9.35 4.33 -9.62
C VAL A 142 8.80 2.91 -9.47
N LEU A 143 8.27 2.56 -8.29
CA LEU A 143 7.64 1.27 -8.05
C LEU A 143 6.47 1.06 -9.02
N GLY A 144 5.63 2.09 -9.19
CA GLY A 144 4.52 2.12 -10.12
C GLY A 144 4.94 1.83 -11.56
N VAL A 145 5.93 2.56 -12.07
CA VAL A 145 6.50 2.37 -13.41
C VAL A 145 7.07 0.95 -13.58
N VAL A 146 7.77 0.42 -12.59
CA VAL A 146 8.32 -0.96 -12.63
C VAL A 146 7.19 -1.98 -12.68
N CYS A 147 6.16 -1.85 -11.85
CA CYS A 147 5.00 -2.75 -11.84
C CYS A 147 4.22 -2.70 -13.16
N VAL A 148 3.99 -1.50 -13.72
CA VAL A 148 3.35 -1.33 -15.04
C VAL A 148 4.21 -1.94 -16.15
N PHE A 149 5.52 -1.73 -16.12
CA PHE A 149 6.43 -2.36 -17.09
C PHE A 149 6.32 -3.88 -17.02
N ILE A 150 6.40 -4.47 -15.82
CA ILE A 150 6.21 -5.91 -15.63
C ILE A 150 4.84 -6.34 -16.16
N PHE A 151 3.78 -5.62 -15.84
CA PHE A 151 2.41 -5.93 -16.27
C PHE A 151 2.23 -5.93 -17.79
N THR A 152 2.78 -4.93 -18.48
CA THR A 152 2.59 -4.69 -19.92
C THR A 152 3.58 -5.43 -20.81
N ARG A 153 4.78 -5.77 -20.29
CA ARG A 153 5.83 -6.45 -21.07
C ARG A 153 5.30 -7.73 -21.72
N ARG A 154 5.50 -7.91 -23.03
CA ARG A 154 5.00 -9.07 -23.81
C ARG A 154 3.47 -9.24 -23.81
N ARG A 155 2.70 -8.19 -23.52
CA ARG A 155 1.25 -8.16 -23.77
C ARG A 155 0.94 -7.29 -24.97
N ASP A 156 -0.06 -7.70 -25.75
CA ASP A 156 -0.60 -6.89 -26.84
C ASP A 156 -1.70 -5.97 -26.28
N LEU A 157 -1.28 -4.85 -25.70
CA LEU A 157 -2.17 -3.82 -25.19
C LEU A 157 -2.09 -2.59 -26.10
N PRO A 158 -3.22 -1.91 -26.39
CA PRO A 158 -3.21 -0.65 -27.14
C PRO A 158 -2.23 0.35 -26.52
N ARG A 159 -1.48 1.09 -27.36
CA ARG A 159 -0.49 2.08 -26.88
C ARG A 159 -1.11 3.11 -25.94
N ALA A 160 -2.35 3.51 -26.19
CA ALA A 160 -3.09 4.42 -25.32
C ALA A 160 -3.31 3.85 -23.92
N VAL A 161 -3.61 2.55 -23.78
CA VAL A 161 -3.77 1.88 -22.49
C VAL A 161 -2.43 1.80 -21.75
N GLN A 162 -1.35 1.46 -22.46
CA GLN A 162 -0.01 1.44 -21.85
C GLN A 162 0.39 2.83 -21.35
N ALA A 163 0.23 3.86 -22.17
CA ALA A 163 0.49 5.24 -21.79
C ALA A 163 -0.37 5.69 -20.61
N GLY A 164 -1.65 5.31 -20.59
CA GLY A 164 -2.55 5.56 -19.47
C GLY A 164 -2.07 4.93 -18.16
N LEU A 165 -1.64 3.66 -18.19
CA LEU A 165 -1.11 2.97 -17.00
C LEU A 165 0.17 3.64 -16.48
N PHE A 166 1.12 3.95 -17.37
CA PHE A 166 2.35 4.66 -16.96
C PHE A 166 2.06 6.07 -16.45
N GLY A 167 1.09 6.79 -17.03
CA GLY A 167 0.66 8.09 -16.54
C GLY A 167 0.04 8.00 -15.14
N VAL A 168 -0.89 7.05 -14.94
CA VAL A 168 -1.53 6.85 -13.62
C VAL A 168 -0.50 6.48 -12.56
N PHE A 169 0.34 5.48 -12.79
CA PHE A 169 1.24 4.99 -11.75
C PHE A 169 2.58 5.74 -11.67
N GLY A 170 2.95 6.51 -12.68
CA GLY A 170 4.22 7.26 -12.73
C GLY A 170 4.09 8.76 -12.49
N LEU A 171 2.92 9.37 -12.72
CA LEU A 171 2.73 10.82 -12.61
C LEU A 171 1.72 11.23 -11.53
N VAL A 172 0.64 10.47 -11.32
CA VAL A 172 -0.39 10.81 -10.31
C VAL A 172 0.17 10.93 -8.88
N PRO A 173 1.18 10.16 -8.43
CA PRO A 173 1.76 10.38 -7.09
C PRO A 173 2.18 11.84 -6.86
N PHE A 174 2.68 12.53 -7.88
CA PHE A 174 3.14 13.91 -7.74
C PHE A 174 2.00 14.95 -7.60
N ILE A 175 0.74 14.55 -7.80
CA ILE A 175 -0.40 15.44 -7.52
C ILE A 175 -0.42 15.81 -6.02
N PHE A 176 0.01 14.89 -5.15
CA PHE A 176 0.12 15.13 -3.69
C PHE A 176 1.17 16.18 -3.29
N LEU A 177 1.97 16.71 -4.21
CA LEU A 177 2.82 17.88 -3.94
C LEU A 177 2.05 19.21 -3.98
N ALA A 178 0.88 19.21 -4.63
CA ALA A 178 0.10 20.42 -4.91
C ALA A 178 -1.18 20.52 -4.07
N ILE A 179 -1.47 19.51 -3.25
CA ILE A 179 -2.63 19.41 -2.35
C ILE A 179 -2.17 19.08 -0.94
#